data_AF-A0A4Y1ZFR9-F1
#
_entry.id   AF-A0A4Y1ZFR9-F1
#
_cell.length_a   1.000
_cell.length_b   1.000
_cell.length_c   1.000
_cell.angle_alpha   90.00
_cell.angle_beta   90.00
_cell.angle_gamma   90.00
#
_symmetry.space_group_name_H-M   'P 1'
#
loop_
_entity.id
_entity.type
_entity.pdbx_description
1 polymer ?
#
loop_
_entity_poly.entity_id
_entity_poly.type
_entity_poly.pdbx_seq_one_letter_code
_entity_poly.pdbx_strand_id
1 'polypeptide(L)'
;MRYYHKKQLIALQRALIKLTTYYGQQSVSNVMDTVDSCYSLIDSLDVVNKETLAFTLTNVRDTLSDVSKRAETKRLSAFNGVNQLFTHISEIKRCISEEDVEFEIVFFPYKASMWDCMESVWREVKKNKNCKCSVIPVPYYKLDKDGNNTEFCYEGEKFPDEVPIVSYSEYNLEEQHPDIVYFHNPYDQYNLVTRVLDEYFSSNLKNILKSWFTYPIMLREVMTLRNRQHSYYHQD
;
A
#
# COMPACT_ATOMS: atom_id res chain seq x y z
N MET A 1 2.56 9.53 -9.19
CA MET A 1 1.76 8.33 -8.86
C MET A 1 1.90 7.98 -7.38
N ARG A 2 0.85 7.41 -6.77
CA ARG A 2 0.91 6.87 -5.40
C ARG A 2 1.99 5.79 -5.28
N TYR A 3 2.72 5.75 -4.18
CA TYR A 3 3.76 4.75 -3.94
C TYR A 3 3.22 3.31 -3.98
N TYR A 4 2.02 3.07 -3.47
CA TYR A 4 1.28 1.82 -3.59
C TYR A 4 1.26 1.30 -5.04
N HIS A 5 0.74 2.10 -5.99
CA HIS A 5 0.66 1.73 -7.41
C HIS A 5 2.05 1.51 -8.02
N LYS A 6 3.06 2.33 -7.64
CA LYS A 6 4.44 2.13 -8.10
C LYS A 6 4.99 0.77 -7.68
N LYS A 7 4.69 0.32 -6.44
CA LYS A 7 5.06 -1.02 -5.98
C LYS A 7 4.37 -2.13 -6.79
N GLN A 8 3.10 -1.95 -7.12
CA GLN A 8 2.37 -2.92 -7.95
C GLN A 8 2.96 -2.99 -9.37
N LEU A 9 3.34 -1.86 -9.98
CA LEU A 9 4.04 -1.86 -11.27
C LEU A 9 5.40 -2.56 -11.22
N ILE A 10 6.19 -2.33 -10.17
CA ILE A 10 7.47 -3.02 -9.97
C ILE A 10 7.24 -4.54 -9.82
N ALA A 11 6.21 -4.95 -9.07
CA ALA A 11 5.86 -6.35 -8.92
C ALA A 11 5.42 -6.97 -10.25
N LEU A 12 4.59 -6.25 -11.04
CA LEU A 12 4.15 -6.68 -12.36
C LEU A 12 5.32 -6.85 -13.31
N GLN A 13 6.23 -5.87 -13.36
CA GLN A 13 7.45 -5.96 -14.17
C GLN A 13 8.27 -7.21 -13.82
N ARG A 14 8.48 -7.48 -12.52
CA ARG A 14 9.21 -8.68 -12.06
C ARG A 14 8.48 -9.97 -12.43
N ALA A 15 7.15 -9.99 -12.34
CA ALA A 15 6.34 -11.14 -12.73
C ALA A 15 6.45 -11.41 -14.23
N LEU A 16 6.39 -10.37 -15.07
CA LEU A 16 6.60 -10.50 -16.52
C LEU A 16 8.01 -11.00 -16.87
N ILE A 17 9.04 -10.54 -16.16
CA ILE A 17 10.41 -11.07 -16.34
C ILE A 17 10.46 -12.57 -16.00
N LYS A 18 9.85 -12.98 -14.88
CA LYS A 18 9.75 -14.41 -14.53
C LYS A 18 8.97 -15.20 -15.59
N LEU A 19 7.89 -14.62 -16.11
CA LEU A 19 7.09 -15.22 -17.18
C LEU A 19 7.96 -15.53 -18.40
N THR A 20 8.80 -14.59 -18.86
CA THR A 20 9.73 -14.86 -19.98
C THR A 20 10.68 -16.02 -19.70
N THR A 21 11.14 -16.16 -18.45
CA THR A 21 12.05 -17.24 -18.03
C THR A 21 11.33 -18.60 -18.03
N TYR A 22 10.15 -18.68 -17.41
CA TYR A 22 9.36 -19.91 -17.36
C TYR A 22 8.84 -20.34 -18.72
N TYR A 23 8.54 -19.36 -19.57
CA TYR A 23 8.17 -19.60 -20.96
C TYR A 23 9.32 -20.27 -21.73
N GLY A 24 10.55 -19.76 -21.60
CA GLY A 24 11.75 -20.38 -22.19
C GLY A 24 12.05 -21.78 -21.64
N GLN A 25 11.74 -22.03 -20.37
CA GLN A 25 11.84 -23.35 -19.74
C GLN A 25 10.68 -24.30 -20.11
N GLN A 26 9.68 -23.82 -20.84
CA GLN A 26 8.46 -24.56 -21.19
C GLN A 26 7.69 -25.10 -19.97
N SER A 27 7.80 -24.41 -18.83
CA SER A 27 7.14 -24.81 -17.58
C SER A 27 5.69 -24.31 -17.54
N VAL A 28 4.75 -25.14 -18.00
CA VAL A 28 3.32 -24.77 -18.11
C VAL A 28 2.74 -24.33 -16.76
N SER A 29 3.00 -25.07 -15.67
CA SER A 29 2.47 -24.73 -14.34
C SER A 29 2.93 -23.35 -13.90
N ASN A 30 4.25 -23.09 -13.94
CA ASN A 30 4.80 -21.81 -13.50
C ASN A 30 4.33 -20.64 -14.39
N VAL A 31 4.12 -20.90 -15.70
CA VAL A 31 3.56 -19.91 -16.62
C VAL A 31 2.15 -19.52 -16.18
N MET A 32 1.26 -20.49 -15.93
CA MET A 32 -0.11 -20.22 -15.50
C MET A 32 -0.15 -19.48 -14.15
N ASP A 33 0.59 -19.96 -13.15
CA ASP A 33 0.66 -19.31 -11.83
C ASP A 33 1.16 -17.86 -11.91
N THR A 34 2.13 -17.61 -12.81
CA THR A 34 2.67 -16.27 -13.03
C THR A 34 1.70 -15.38 -13.80
N VAL A 35 0.95 -15.92 -14.76
CA VAL A 35 -0.10 -15.19 -15.48
C VAL A 35 -1.20 -14.74 -14.52
N ASP A 36 -1.67 -15.64 -13.65
CA ASP A 36 -2.69 -15.31 -12.63
C ASP A 36 -2.20 -14.21 -11.68
N SER A 37 -0.94 -14.31 -11.26
CA SER A 37 -0.29 -13.27 -10.46
C SER A 37 -0.23 -11.93 -11.20
N CYS A 38 0.02 -11.92 -12.52
CA CYS A 38 0.02 -10.69 -13.32
C CYS A 38 -1.37 -10.08 -13.42
N TYR A 39 -2.42 -10.88 -13.62
CA TYR A 39 -3.81 -10.37 -13.67
C TYR A 39 -4.20 -9.69 -12.35
N SER A 40 -3.94 -10.33 -11.21
CA SER A 40 -4.23 -9.74 -9.89
C SER A 40 -3.51 -8.40 -9.68
N LEU A 41 -2.27 -8.27 -10.17
CA LEU A 41 -1.52 -7.01 -10.12
C LEU A 41 -2.11 -5.94 -11.04
N ILE A 42 -2.53 -6.32 -12.26
CA ILE A 42 -3.17 -5.41 -13.22
C ILE A 42 -4.50 -4.90 -12.67
N ASP A 43 -5.32 -5.77 -12.08
CA ASP A 43 -6.61 -5.38 -11.49
C ASP A 43 -6.41 -4.35 -10.35
N SER A 44 -5.34 -4.48 -9.56
CA SER A 44 -4.97 -3.49 -8.54
C SER A 44 -4.47 -2.15 -9.10
N LEU A 45 -4.10 -2.12 -10.38
CA LEU A 45 -3.60 -0.95 -11.10
C LEU A 45 -4.65 -0.27 -11.98
N ASP A 46 -5.75 -0.96 -12.32
CA ASP A 46 -6.83 -0.42 -13.16
C ASP A 46 -7.58 0.77 -12.50
N VAL A 47 -7.37 1.00 -11.19
CA VAL A 47 -7.87 2.18 -10.47
C VAL A 47 -7.06 3.46 -10.79
N VAL A 48 -5.88 3.31 -11.41
CA VAL A 48 -5.02 4.44 -11.75
C VAL A 48 -5.53 5.12 -13.02
N ASN A 49 -6.27 6.22 -12.85
CA ASN A 49 -6.78 7.05 -13.96
C ASN A 49 -5.65 7.77 -14.72
N LYS A 50 -4.89 7.02 -15.52
CA LYS A 50 -3.82 7.49 -16.40
C LYS A 50 -3.88 6.79 -17.74
N GLU A 51 -4.25 7.54 -18.78
CA GLU A 51 -4.44 7.00 -20.14
C GLU A 51 -3.24 6.20 -20.66
N THR A 52 -2.02 6.70 -20.47
CA THR A 52 -0.80 6.00 -20.93
C THR A 52 -0.58 4.68 -20.20
N LEU A 53 -0.85 4.63 -18.89
CA LEU A 53 -0.70 3.41 -18.12
C LEU A 53 -1.80 2.40 -18.48
N ALA A 54 -3.06 2.86 -18.61
CA ALA A 54 -4.19 2.04 -19.00
C ALA A 54 -3.96 1.35 -20.36
N PHE A 55 -3.38 2.07 -21.33
CA PHE A 55 -3.03 1.50 -22.62
C PHE A 55 -1.98 0.38 -22.50
N THR A 56 -0.87 0.62 -21.79
CA THR A 56 0.16 -0.40 -21.57
C THR A 56 -0.41 -1.62 -20.82
N LEU A 57 -1.23 -1.42 -19.78
CA LEU A 57 -1.85 -2.52 -19.04
C LEU A 57 -2.81 -3.35 -19.91
N THR A 58 -3.56 -2.71 -20.80
CA THR A 58 -4.42 -3.40 -21.77
C THR A 58 -3.60 -4.29 -22.69
N ASN A 59 -2.51 -3.77 -23.28
CA ASN A 59 -1.63 -4.55 -24.15
C ASN A 59 -0.96 -5.73 -23.42
N VAL A 60 -0.60 -5.53 -22.15
CA VAL A 60 -0.10 -6.61 -21.28
C VAL A 60 -1.18 -7.68 -21.10
N ARG A 61 -2.41 -7.28 -20.78
CA ARG A 61 -3.55 -8.19 -20.57
C ARG A 61 -3.82 -9.06 -21.80
N ASP A 62 -3.79 -8.47 -22.99
CA ASP A 62 -3.96 -9.20 -24.25
C ASP A 62 -2.85 -10.23 -24.47
N THR A 63 -1.60 -9.83 -24.20
CA THR A 63 -0.44 -10.72 -24.32
C THR A 63 -0.51 -11.87 -23.32
N LEU A 64 -0.94 -11.61 -22.08
CA LEU A 64 -1.14 -12.64 -21.06
C LEU A 64 -2.26 -13.62 -21.45
N SER A 65 -3.33 -13.14 -22.07
CA SER A 65 -4.43 -13.99 -22.59
C SER A 65 -3.90 -14.98 -23.63
N ASP A 66 -3.06 -14.50 -24.55
CA ASP A 66 -2.47 -15.34 -25.58
C ASP A 66 -1.45 -16.35 -25.01
N VAL A 67 -0.65 -15.93 -24.02
CA VAL A 67 0.27 -16.83 -23.30
C VAL A 67 -0.50 -17.93 -22.58
N SER A 68 -1.59 -17.57 -21.87
CA SER A 68 -2.44 -18.50 -21.13
C SER A 68 -3.06 -19.56 -22.06
N LYS A 69 -3.72 -19.15 -23.16
CA LYS A 69 -4.28 -20.08 -24.17
C LYS A 69 -3.24 -21.05 -24.73
N ARG A 70 -2.00 -20.59 -24.92
CA ARG A 70 -0.90 -21.43 -25.41
C ARG A 70 -0.38 -22.40 -24.35
N ALA A 71 -0.34 -21.98 -23.10
CA ALA A 71 0.00 -22.84 -21.97
C ALA A 71 -1.03 -23.98 -21.82
N GLU A 72 -2.33 -23.67 -21.89
CA GLU A 72 -3.42 -24.65 -21.85
C GLU A 72 -3.32 -25.68 -22.98
N THR A 73 -3.02 -25.22 -24.20
CA THR A 73 -2.85 -26.08 -25.38
C THR A 73 -1.47 -26.76 -25.45
N LYS A 74 -0.59 -26.56 -24.46
CA LYS A 74 0.79 -27.07 -24.39
C LYS A 74 1.65 -26.68 -25.61
N ARG A 75 1.38 -25.50 -26.20
CA ARG A 75 2.04 -24.97 -27.41
C ARG A 75 2.97 -23.81 -27.10
N LEU A 76 3.79 -23.96 -26.05
CA LEU A 76 4.70 -22.89 -25.63
C LEU A 76 5.82 -22.62 -26.66
N SER A 77 6.27 -23.62 -27.41
CA SER A 77 7.40 -23.47 -28.36
C SER A 77 7.11 -22.60 -29.60
N ALA A 78 5.86 -22.21 -29.86
CA ALA A 78 5.44 -21.52 -31.10
C ALA A 78 5.11 -20.02 -30.91
N PHE A 79 5.84 -19.30 -30.06
CA PHE A 79 5.45 -17.94 -29.64
C PHE A 79 6.52 -16.89 -29.88
N ASN A 80 6.18 -15.94 -30.77
CA ASN A 80 6.95 -14.71 -30.99
C ASN A 80 6.68 -13.63 -29.92
N GLY A 81 5.73 -13.84 -29.00
CA GLY A 81 5.34 -12.81 -28.03
C GLY A 81 6.27 -12.68 -26.82
N VAL A 82 7.36 -13.46 -26.73
CA VAL A 82 8.45 -13.15 -25.77
C VAL A 82 9.03 -11.76 -26.06
N ASN A 83 9.14 -11.37 -27.34
CA ASN A 83 9.55 -10.01 -27.74
C ASN A 83 8.50 -8.95 -27.34
N GLN A 84 7.21 -9.31 -27.39
CA GLN A 84 6.14 -8.43 -26.91
C GLN A 84 6.22 -8.25 -25.39
N LEU A 85 6.45 -9.32 -24.64
CA LEU A 85 6.67 -9.24 -23.18
C LEU A 85 7.87 -8.34 -22.85
N PHE A 86 8.98 -8.43 -23.59
CA PHE A 86 10.13 -7.51 -23.40
C PHE A 86 9.79 -6.05 -23.70
N THR A 87 8.96 -5.81 -24.70
CA THR A 87 8.45 -4.47 -25.03
C THR A 87 7.64 -3.93 -23.85
N HIS A 88 6.68 -4.70 -23.36
CA HIS A 88 5.85 -4.33 -22.19
C HIS A 88 6.66 -4.11 -20.92
N ILE A 89 7.67 -4.96 -20.65
CA ILE A 89 8.59 -4.80 -19.52
C ILE A 89 9.32 -3.45 -19.59
N SER A 90 9.70 -3.03 -20.79
CA SER A 90 10.39 -1.76 -21.03
C SER A 90 9.46 -0.56 -20.89
N GLU A 91 8.22 -0.66 -21.38
CA GLU A 91 7.18 0.36 -21.17
C GLU A 91 6.86 0.55 -19.69
N ILE A 92 6.64 -0.53 -18.94
CA ILE A 92 6.41 -0.49 -17.50
C ILE A 92 7.63 0.13 -16.79
N LYS A 93 8.85 -0.22 -17.21
CA LYS A 93 10.09 0.38 -16.66
C LYS A 93 10.07 1.90 -16.78
N ARG A 94 9.67 2.40 -17.95
CA ARG A 94 9.58 3.82 -18.26
C ARG A 94 8.54 4.52 -17.37
N CYS A 95 7.36 3.93 -17.22
CA CYS A 95 6.32 4.44 -16.30
C CYS A 95 6.79 4.49 -14.84
N ILE A 96 7.64 3.55 -14.41
CA ILE A 96 8.22 3.54 -13.06
C ILE A 96 9.24 4.69 -12.87
N SER A 97 10.02 5.02 -13.90
CA SER A 97 11.10 6.01 -13.80
C SER A 97 10.64 7.46 -13.96
N GLU A 98 9.65 7.72 -14.81
CA GLU A 98 9.23 9.08 -15.17
C GLU A 98 8.35 9.76 -14.11
N GLU A 99 7.86 8.99 -13.14
CA GLU A 99 6.84 9.49 -12.23
C GLU A 99 7.34 9.82 -10.83
N ASP A 100 7.12 11.08 -10.44
CA ASP A 100 7.16 11.51 -9.05
C ASP A 100 6.23 10.66 -8.19
N VAL A 101 6.73 10.30 -7.01
CA VAL A 101 6.04 9.43 -6.07
C VAL A 101 5.35 10.27 -5.01
N GLU A 102 4.07 9.98 -4.81
CA GLU A 102 3.28 10.50 -3.70
C GLU A 102 3.03 9.40 -2.67
N PHE A 103 3.25 9.69 -1.38
CA PHE A 103 2.98 8.78 -0.28
C PHE A 103 1.67 9.15 0.43
N GLU A 104 0.85 8.17 0.82
CA GLU A 104 -0.25 8.40 1.76
C GLU A 104 0.22 8.01 3.13
N ILE A 105 0.04 8.95 4.04
CA ILE A 105 0.38 8.80 5.44
C ILE A 105 -0.88 9.08 6.24
N VAL A 106 -1.28 8.08 7.02
CA VAL A 106 -2.50 8.13 7.81
C VAL A 106 -2.17 8.07 9.29
N PHE A 107 -2.80 8.94 10.05
CA PHE A 107 -2.72 8.96 11.50
C PHE A 107 -4.05 8.49 12.08
N PHE A 108 -4.00 7.44 12.90
CA PHE A 108 -5.14 6.89 13.64
C PHE A 108 -4.99 7.15 15.15
N PRO A 109 -5.17 8.40 15.61
CA PRO A 109 -5.24 8.68 17.03
C PRO A 109 -6.59 8.22 17.58
N TYR A 110 -6.66 7.72 18.81
CA TYR A 110 -7.97 7.43 19.44
C TYR A 110 -8.35 8.44 20.54
N LYS A 111 -7.36 9.20 21.06
CA LYS A 111 -7.52 10.15 22.15
C LYS A 111 -6.86 11.48 21.81
N ALA A 112 -7.62 12.58 21.88
CA ALA A 112 -7.14 13.91 21.51
C ALA A 112 -6.08 14.42 22.48
N SER A 113 -6.18 14.07 23.77
CA SER A 113 -5.19 14.46 24.79
C SER A 113 -3.80 13.82 24.59
N MET A 114 -3.67 12.88 23.66
CA MET A 114 -2.40 12.23 23.30
C MET A 114 -1.96 12.65 21.88
N TRP A 115 -2.60 13.64 21.26
CA TRP A 115 -2.27 14.04 19.89
C TRP A 115 -0.82 14.52 19.72
N ASP A 116 -0.25 15.10 20.76
CA ASP A 116 1.13 15.61 20.83
C ASP A 116 2.17 14.58 20.36
N CYS A 117 1.92 13.28 20.58
CA CYS A 117 2.85 12.25 20.15
C CYS A 117 2.87 11.95 18.64
N MET A 118 1.87 12.41 17.88
CA MET A 118 1.83 12.34 16.42
C MET A 118 2.02 13.71 15.76
N GLU A 119 1.70 14.79 16.47
CA GLU A 119 1.63 16.14 15.94
C GLU A 119 2.91 16.59 15.23
N SER A 120 4.07 16.35 15.83
CA SER A 120 5.37 16.74 15.25
C SER A 120 5.60 16.08 13.88
N VAL A 121 5.29 14.78 13.77
CA VAL A 121 5.42 14.03 12.51
C VAL A 121 4.37 14.51 11.51
N TRP A 122 3.12 14.69 11.94
CA TRP A 122 2.04 15.22 11.09
C TRP A 122 2.40 16.59 10.50
N ARG A 123 2.95 17.52 11.29
CA ARG A 123 3.37 18.84 10.81
C ARG A 123 4.47 18.76 9.75
N GLU A 124 5.41 17.85 9.89
CA GLU A 124 6.47 17.64 8.89
C GLU A 124 5.95 16.99 7.61
N VAL A 125 5.06 16.00 7.74
CA VAL A 125 4.41 15.35 6.59
C VAL A 125 3.56 16.36 5.81
N LYS A 126 2.77 17.19 6.50
CA LYS A 126 1.90 18.21 5.90
C LYS A 126 2.66 19.25 5.06
N LYS A 127 3.94 19.49 5.35
CA LYS A 127 4.80 20.41 4.57
C LYS A 127 5.32 19.78 3.27
N ASN A 128 5.30 18.45 3.15
CA ASN A 128 5.87 17.75 2.02
C ASN A 128 4.85 17.58 0.89
N LYS A 129 5.08 18.23 -0.25
CA LYS A 129 4.20 18.17 -1.44
C LYS A 129 4.06 16.76 -2.05
N ASN A 130 4.98 15.84 -1.72
CA ASN A 130 4.95 14.45 -2.15
C ASN A 130 4.25 13.55 -1.13
N CYS A 131 3.58 14.10 -0.13
CA CYS A 131 2.83 13.34 0.86
C CYS A 131 1.37 13.83 0.92
N LYS A 132 0.44 12.91 0.75
CA LYS A 132 -0.96 13.07 1.17
C LYS A 132 -1.07 12.62 2.63
N CYS A 133 -1.69 13.46 3.46
CA CYS A 133 -1.80 13.22 4.89
C CYS A 133 -3.25 13.32 5.37
N SER A 134 -3.70 12.31 6.10
CA SER A 134 -5.04 12.27 6.68
C SER A 134 -4.97 11.93 8.17
N VAL A 135 -5.77 12.62 8.99
CA VAL A 135 -5.93 12.32 10.41
C VAL A 135 -7.33 11.77 10.61
N ILE A 136 -7.42 10.51 11.05
CA ILE A 136 -8.66 9.79 11.25
C ILE A 136 -8.73 9.35 12.70
N PRO A 137 -9.35 10.15 13.58
CA PRO A 137 -9.61 9.75 14.94
C PRO A 137 -10.43 8.47 14.95
N VAL A 138 -9.95 7.43 15.63
CA VAL A 138 -10.65 6.14 15.70
C VAL A 138 -11.47 6.07 16.99
N PRO A 139 -12.71 5.57 16.93
CA PRO A 139 -13.53 5.36 18.12
C PRO A 139 -13.00 4.21 18.98
N TYR A 140 -13.36 4.22 20.26
CA TYR A 140 -12.94 3.21 21.22
C TYR A 140 -13.99 3.02 22.32
N TYR A 141 -13.95 1.87 22.97
CA TYR A 141 -14.70 1.57 24.18
C TYR A 141 -13.82 1.74 25.42
N LYS A 142 -14.39 2.24 26.51
CA LYS A 142 -13.83 2.04 27.86
C LYS A 142 -14.14 0.63 28.35
N LEU A 143 -13.21 0.02 29.05
CA LEU A 143 -13.36 -1.32 29.61
C LEU A 143 -13.57 -1.28 31.13
N ASP A 144 -14.40 -2.18 31.65
CA ASP A 144 -14.45 -2.47 33.08
C ASP A 144 -13.32 -3.42 33.51
N LYS A 145 -13.28 -3.77 34.81
CA LYS A 145 -12.28 -4.69 35.38
C LYS A 145 -12.36 -6.11 34.82
N ASP A 146 -13.51 -6.49 34.28
CA ASP A 146 -13.78 -7.80 33.68
C ASP A 146 -13.52 -7.79 32.16
N GLY A 147 -13.13 -6.64 31.59
CA GLY A 147 -12.80 -6.47 30.18
C GLY A 147 -14.01 -6.25 29.26
N ASN A 148 -15.19 -5.97 29.83
CA ASN A 148 -16.40 -5.67 29.06
C ASN A 148 -16.43 -4.21 28.63
N ASN A 149 -17.02 -3.96 27.46
CA ASN A 149 -17.22 -2.61 26.94
C ASN A 149 -18.30 -1.90 27.79
N THR A 150 -17.96 -0.72 28.32
CA THR A 150 -18.86 0.06 29.19
C THR A 150 -19.36 1.35 28.55
N GLU A 151 -18.52 2.01 27.75
CA GLU A 151 -18.85 3.31 27.16
C GLU A 151 -18.18 3.43 25.79
N PHE A 152 -18.95 3.81 24.78
CA PHE A 152 -18.42 4.16 23.45
C PHE A 152 -17.96 5.61 23.42
N CYS A 153 -16.74 5.85 22.96
CA CYS A 153 -16.11 7.16 22.94
C CYS A 153 -15.62 7.48 21.52
N TYR A 154 -15.85 8.73 21.10
CA TYR A 154 -15.29 9.31 19.90
C TYR A 154 -14.81 10.74 20.22
N GLU A 155 -13.58 11.07 19.87
CA GLU A 155 -12.95 12.35 20.23
C GLU A 155 -12.59 13.22 19.01
N GLY A 156 -13.14 12.94 17.83
CA GLY A 156 -12.75 13.66 16.60
C GLY A 156 -12.91 15.17 16.69
N GLU A 157 -13.97 15.65 17.35
CA GLU A 157 -14.22 17.08 17.56
C GLU A 157 -13.33 17.74 18.64
N LYS A 158 -12.54 16.96 19.38
CA LYS A 158 -11.65 17.46 20.45
C LYS A 158 -10.24 17.78 19.96
N PHE A 159 -9.94 17.52 18.70
CA PHE A 159 -8.63 17.86 18.11
C PHE A 159 -8.53 19.36 17.84
N PRO A 160 -7.32 19.95 17.82
CA PRO A 160 -7.14 21.36 17.48
C PRO A 160 -7.69 21.68 16.08
N ASP A 161 -8.33 22.84 15.92
CA ASP A 161 -8.98 23.28 14.66
C ASP A 161 -8.06 23.25 13.43
N GLU A 162 -6.75 23.37 13.62
CA GLU A 162 -5.74 23.33 12.56
C GLU A 162 -5.49 21.92 11.97
N VAL A 163 -5.99 20.88 12.65
CA VAL A 163 -5.88 19.48 12.26
C VAL A 163 -7.15 19.10 11.48
N PRO A 164 -7.06 18.90 10.15
CA PRO A 164 -8.21 18.50 9.36
C PRO A 164 -8.54 17.04 9.68
N ILE A 165 -9.67 16.84 10.35
CA ILE A 165 -10.17 15.52 10.71
C ILE A 165 -11.00 14.94 9.57
N VAL A 166 -10.72 13.68 9.22
CA VAL A 166 -11.58 12.85 8.37
C VAL A 166 -12.31 11.88 9.29
N SER A 167 -13.63 11.75 9.10
CA SER A 167 -14.42 10.82 9.90
C SER A 167 -13.97 9.38 9.65
N TYR A 168 -13.93 8.57 10.71
CA TYR A 168 -13.61 7.15 10.59
C TYR A 168 -14.60 6.40 9.69
N SER A 169 -15.86 6.86 9.64
CA SER A 169 -16.90 6.28 8.77
C SER A 169 -16.71 6.59 7.28
N GLU A 170 -15.89 7.58 6.94
CA GLU A 170 -15.66 8.04 5.56
C GLU A 170 -14.36 7.49 4.99
N TYR A 171 -13.49 6.91 5.83
CA TYR A 171 -12.18 6.44 5.43
C TYR A 171 -12.16 4.91 5.30
N ASN A 172 -12.24 4.40 4.06
CA ASN A 172 -12.09 2.97 3.79
C ASN A 172 -10.61 2.58 3.68
N LEU A 173 -10.06 1.95 4.72
CA LEU A 173 -8.66 1.55 4.76
C LEU A 173 -8.27 0.55 3.65
N GLU A 174 -9.18 -0.36 3.30
CA GLU A 174 -8.93 -1.39 2.28
C GLU A 174 -8.87 -0.79 0.88
N GLU A 175 -9.68 0.24 0.60
CA GLU A 175 -9.67 0.92 -0.70
C GLU A 175 -8.52 1.92 -0.83
N GLN A 176 -8.21 2.66 0.24
CA GLN A 176 -7.23 3.75 0.17
C GLN A 176 -5.78 3.24 0.14
N HIS A 177 -5.51 2.04 0.68
CA HIS A 177 -4.17 1.43 0.71
C HIS A 177 -3.05 2.42 1.12
N PRO A 178 -3.11 3.01 2.33
CA PRO A 178 -2.10 3.97 2.76
C PRO A 178 -0.72 3.31 2.84
N ASP A 179 0.32 4.09 2.51
CA ASP A 179 1.69 3.60 2.46
C ASP A 179 2.31 3.51 3.86
N ILE A 180 1.90 4.42 4.74
CA ILE A 180 2.37 4.55 6.12
C ILE A 180 1.16 4.81 7.02
N VAL A 181 1.09 4.04 8.10
CA VAL A 181 0.12 4.29 9.17
C VAL A 181 0.83 4.51 10.48
N TYR A 182 0.43 5.58 11.15
CA TYR A 182 0.76 5.89 12.53
C TYR A 182 -0.44 5.56 13.40
N PHE A 183 -0.24 4.70 14.39
CA PHE A 183 -1.32 4.22 15.26
C PHE A 183 -0.96 4.36 16.74
N HIS A 184 -1.87 4.94 17.53
CA HIS A 184 -1.64 5.20 18.96
C HIS A 184 -1.68 3.94 19.83
N ASN A 185 -2.44 2.90 19.45
CA ASN A 185 -2.74 1.78 20.36
C ASN A 185 -2.23 0.42 19.86
N PRO A 186 -0.90 0.19 19.73
CA PRO A 186 -0.31 -1.09 19.27
C PRO A 186 -0.80 -2.34 20.01
N TYR A 187 -1.28 -2.18 21.25
CA TYR A 187 -1.64 -3.25 22.17
C TYR A 187 -3.15 -3.34 22.41
N ASP A 188 -3.94 -2.86 21.44
CA ASP A 188 -5.42 -2.82 21.46
C ASP A 188 -6.11 -4.06 22.05
N GLN A 189 -5.77 -5.26 21.61
CA GLN A 189 -6.41 -6.51 22.06
C GLN A 189 -6.04 -6.91 23.50
N TYR A 190 -4.96 -6.34 24.06
CA TYR A 190 -4.48 -6.61 25.42
C TYR A 190 -4.61 -5.40 26.35
N ASN A 191 -5.16 -4.29 25.86
CA ASN A 191 -5.35 -3.08 26.64
C ASN A 191 -6.51 -3.29 27.62
N LEU A 192 -6.25 -3.05 28.91
CA LEU A 192 -7.20 -3.30 30.00
C LEU A 192 -8.13 -2.11 30.28
N VAL A 193 -7.90 -0.97 29.62
CA VAL A 193 -8.62 0.29 29.91
C VAL A 193 -9.46 0.72 28.72
N THR A 194 -8.94 0.55 27.50
CA THR A 194 -9.63 0.97 26.28
C THR A 194 -9.42 0.00 25.14
N ARG A 195 -10.47 -0.24 24.34
CA ARG A 195 -10.43 -1.08 23.14
C ARG A 195 -10.94 -0.30 21.94
N VAL A 196 -10.14 -0.17 20.88
CA VAL A 196 -10.61 0.43 19.61
C VAL A 196 -11.62 -0.50 18.92
N LEU A 197 -12.32 -0.06 17.88
CA LEU A 197 -13.12 -1.01 17.07
C LEU A 197 -12.22 -2.09 16.44
N ASP A 198 -12.77 -3.29 16.28
CA ASP A 198 -12.06 -4.46 15.79
C ASP A 198 -11.37 -4.20 14.44
N GLU A 199 -11.98 -3.44 13.54
CA GLU A 199 -11.39 -3.07 12.24
C GLU A 199 -10.05 -2.31 12.36
N TYR A 200 -9.83 -1.59 13.46
CA TYR A 200 -8.57 -0.87 13.76
C TYR A 200 -7.62 -1.68 14.64
N PHE A 201 -7.92 -2.95 14.93
CA PHE A 201 -6.97 -3.79 15.64
C PHE A 201 -5.68 -3.94 14.84
N SER A 202 -4.56 -3.89 15.54
CA SER A 202 -3.22 -4.00 15.00
C SER A 202 -3.03 -5.28 14.19
N SER A 203 -3.72 -6.37 14.54
CA SER A 203 -3.78 -7.62 13.76
C SER A 203 -4.44 -7.42 12.38
N ASN A 204 -5.55 -6.68 12.33
CA ASN A 204 -6.29 -6.39 11.11
C ASN A 204 -5.55 -5.35 10.25
N LEU A 205 -5.03 -4.29 10.87
CA LEU A 205 -4.17 -3.31 10.22
C LEU A 205 -2.92 -3.97 9.60
N LYS A 206 -2.30 -4.96 10.26
CA LYS A 206 -1.14 -5.68 9.70
C LYS A 206 -1.45 -6.47 8.43
N ASN A 207 -2.67 -6.98 8.29
CA ASN A 207 -3.07 -7.71 7.09
C ASN A 207 -3.22 -6.76 5.89
N ILE A 208 -3.60 -5.51 6.15
CA ILE A 208 -3.85 -4.49 5.13
C ILE A 208 -2.56 -3.70 4.82
N LEU A 209 -1.67 -3.52 5.79
CA LEU A 209 -0.50 -2.66 5.69
C LEU A 209 0.80 -3.42 5.50
N LYS A 210 1.51 -3.12 4.41
CA LYS A 210 2.88 -3.61 4.18
C LYS A 210 3.94 -2.91 5.05
N SER A 211 3.61 -1.78 5.68
CA SER A 211 4.48 -1.03 6.60
C SER A 211 3.65 -0.23 7.60
N TRP A 212 3.90 -0.37 8.91
CA TRP A 212 3.18 0.34 9.98
C TRP A 212 4.19 0.74 11.08
N PHE A 213 3.97 1.91 11.69
CA PHE A 213 4.84 2.41 12.76
C PHE A 213 3.98 2.67 14.01
N THR A 214 4.42 2.17 15.15
CA THR A 214 3.80 2.51 16.44
C THR A 214 4.68 3.36 17.31
N TYR A 215 4.07 3.99 18.32
CA TYR A 215 4.73 4.97 19.18
C TYR A 215 6.09 4.52 19.74
N PRO A 216 6.33 3.25 20.17
CA PRO A 216 7.67 2.81 20.56
C PRO A 216 8.69 2.74 19.40
N ILE A 217 8.23 2.58 18.16
CA ILE A 217 9.03 2.42 16.94
C ILE A 217 9.22 3.75 16.19
N MET A 218 8.30 4.71 16.35
CA MET A 218 8.33 6.03 15.69
C MET A 218 9.65 6.79 15.90
N LEU A 219 10.22 6.75 17.11
CA LEU A 219 11.48 7.44 17.42
C LEU A 219 12.68 6.86 16.64
N ARG A 220 12.64 5.59 16.23
CA ARG A 220 13.79 4.91 15.60
C ARG A 220 13.81 5.07 14.08
N GLU A 221 12.65 5.11 13.42
CA GLU A 221 12.58 5.11 11.96
C GLU A 221 12.46 6.50 11.32
N VAL A 222 11.96 7.52 12.04
CA VAL A 222 12.08 8.93 11.61
C VAL A 222 13.55 9.32 11.39
N MET A 223 14.47 8.78 12.20
CA MET A 223 15.92 8.95 11.98
C MET A 223 16.47 8.14 10.79
N THR A 224 15.83 7.04 10.42
CA THR A 224 16.29 6.15 9.35
C THR A 224 15.81 6.61 7.96
N LEU A 225 14.61 7.19 7.85
CA LEU A 225 14.08 7.74 6.60
C LEU A 225 14.87 8.96 6.11
N ARG A 226 15.41 9.78 7.02
CA ARG A 226 16.36 10.87 6.71
C ARG A 226 17.63 10.36 6.00
N ASN A 227 18.14 9.20 6.41
CA ASN A 227 19.36 8.62 5.85
C ASN A 227 19.12 7.90 4.51
N ARG A 228 17.93 7.34 4.29
CA ARG A 228 17.60 6.68 3.01
C ARG A 228 17.40 7.68 1.87
N GLN A 229 16.89 8.89 2.13
CA GLN A 229 16.84 9.92 1.07
C GLN A 229 18.24 10.35 0.60
N HIS A 230 19.27 10.32 1.45
CA HIS A 230 20.64 10.68 1.05
C HIS A 230 21.39 9.54 0.33
N SER A 231 21.08 8.28 0.61
CA SER A 231 21.79 7.14 0.00
C SER A 231 21.35 6.81 -1.43
N TYR A 232 20.20 7.32 -1.90
CA TYR A 232 19.75 7.12 -3.29
C TYR A 232 20.35 8.13 -4.28
N TYR A 233 20.98 9.22 -3.79
CA TYR A 233 21.64 10.23 -4.65
C TYR A 233 23.16 10.05 -4.79
N HIS A 234 23.76 9.04 -4.13
CA HIS A 234 25.22 8.83 -4.13
C HIS A 234 25.63 7.37 -4.32
N GLN A 235 24.99 6.67 -5.26
CA GLN A 235 25.56 5.44 -5.81
C GLN A 235 25.76 5.64 -7.31
N ASP A 236 26.81 6.40 -7.62
CA ASP A 236 27.57 6.31 -8.88
C ASP A 236 28.54 5.12 -8.81
#